data_AF-F8QB62-F1
#
_entry.id   AF-F8QB62-F1
#
_cell.length_a   1.000
_cell.length_b   1.000
_cell.length_c   1.000
_cell.angle_alpha   90.00
_cell.angle_beta   90.00
_cell.angle_gamma   90.00
#
_symmetry.space_group_name_H-M   'P 1'
#
loop_
_entity.id
_entity.type
_entity.pdbx_description
1 polymer ?
#
loop_
_entity_poly.entity_id
_entity_poly.type
_entity_poly.pdbx_seq_one_letter_code
_entity_poly.pdbx_strand_id
1 'polypeptide(L)'
;MVHVSQRLVPRIYQYGRPVLCDLGEARFQKGSHTDDIQPYQYRASEVILNIPLDEKVDIWNVAVLTWDLFEHGNLFKTTGGAENKEDNVYRLAYMIALLGPPPKDLLQQSRSDQL
;
A
#
# COMPACT_ATOMS: atom_id res chain seq x y z
N MET A 1 0.41 20.90 -21.19
CA MET A 1 -0.76 21.49 -20.50
C MET A 1 -0.43 21.47 -19.01
N VAL A 2 -0.04 22.61 -18.44
CA VAL A 2 0.36 22.71 -17.02
C VAL A 2 -0.88 23.09 -16.21
N HIS A 3 -1.42 22.15 -15.44
CA HIS A 3 -2.44 22.47 -14.44
C HIS A 3 -1.73 23.06 -13.21
N VAL A 4 -1.91 24.35 -12.98
CA VAL A 4 -1.56 24.98 -11.70
C VAL A 4 -2.64 24.58 -10.70
N SER A 5 -2.32 23.71 -9.73
CA SER A 5 -3.26 23.39 -8.65
C SER A 5 -3.41 24.62 -7.74
N GLN A 6 -4.57 25.26 -7.75
CA GLN A 6 -4.88 26.25 -6.72
C GLN A 6 -4.98 25.57 -5.36
N ARG A 7 -4.44 26.21 -4.32
CA ARG A 7 -4.63 25.78 -2.95
C ARG A 7 -6.07 26.07 -2.55
N LEU A 8 -6.94 25.06 -2.60
CA LEU A 8 -8.22 25.10 -1.92
C LEU A 8 -7.94 25.24 -0.43
N VAL A 9 -8.39 26.34 0.17
CA VAL A 9 -8.46 26.51 1.63
C VAL A 9 -9.95 26.48 1.98
N PRO A 10 -10.57 25.29 2.08
CA PRO A 10 -11.97 25.21 2.48
C PRO A 10 -12.07 25.67 3.94
N ARG A 11 -13.16 26.32 4.30
CA ARG A 11 -13.53 26.42 5.71
C ARG A 11 -13.66 24.99 6.25
N ILE A 12 -13.25 24.78 7.50
CA ILE A 12 -12.99 23.52 8.21
C ILE A 12 -14.09 22.43 8.13
N TYR A 13 -15.25 22.72 7.53
CA TYR A 13 -16.39 21.82 7.34
C TYR A 13 -16.95 21.78 5.90
N GLN A 14 -16.23 22.27 4.89
CA GLN A 14 -16.64 22.26 3.47
C GLN A 14 -15.80 21.33 2.59
N TYR A 15 -15.30 20.23 3.15
CA TYR A 15 -14.74 19.17 2.30
C TYR A 15 -15.91 18.47 1.62
N GLY A 16 -15.96 18.54 0.28
CA GLY A 16 -16.92 17.78 -0.52
C GLY A 16 -16.73 16.27 -0.34
N ARG A 17 -17.64 15.47 -0.89
CA ARG A 17 -17.50 14.01 -0.87
C ARG A 17 -16.17 13.62 -1.55
N PRO A 18 -15.33 12.78 -0.92
CA PRO A 18 -14.12 12.30 -1.57
C PRO A 18 -14.50 11.50 -2.82
N VAL A 19 -13.76 11.70 -3.90
CA VAL A 19 -13.93 10.99 -5.17
C VAL A 19 -12.57 10.44 -5.56
N LEU A 20 -12.52 9.16 -5.91
CA LEU A 20 -11.29 8.57 -6.47
C LEU A 20 -10.98 9.25 -7.80
N CYS A 21 -9.75 9.70 -7.92
CA CYS A 21 -9.21 10.33 -9.11
C CYS A 21 -7.90 9.66 -9.50
N ASP A 22 -7.36 10.04 -10.66
CA ASP A 22 -6.09 9.52 -11.19
C ASP A 22 -6.08 8.00 -11.37
N LEU A 23 -6.80 7.55 -12.40
CA LEU A 23 -6.86 6.13 -12.80
C LEU A 23 -5.75 5.77 -13.80
N GLY A 24 -4.64 6.53 -13.83
CA GLY A 24 -3.52 6.28 -14.75
C GLY A 24 -2.87 4.90 -14.57
N GLU A 25 -2.85 4.41 -13.34
CA GLU A 25 -2.34 3.07 -12.98
C GLU A 25 -3.44 2.02 -12.78
N ALA A 26 -4.72 2.37 -12.97
CA ALA A 26 -5.83 1.44 -12.79
C ALA A 26 -5.80 0.33 -13.86
N ARG A 27 -6.06 -0.92 -13.44
CA ARG A 27 -6.03 -2.09 -14.32
C ARG A 27 -7.35 -2.87 -14.20
N PHE A 28 -7.77 -3.49 -15.30
CA PHE A 28 -8.80 -4.51 -15.23
C PHE A 28 -8.17 -5.84 -14.82
N GLN A 29 -8.85 -6.59 -13.97
CA GLN A 29 -8.42 -7.93 -13.56
C GLN A 29 -8.38 -8.85 -14.79
N LYS A 30 -7.20 -9.07 -15.35
CA LYS A 30 -6.98 -9.97 -16.51
C LYS A 30 -5.72 -10.81 -16.30
N GLY A 31 -5.86 -11.92 -15.61
CA GLY A 31 -4.76 -12.86 -15.36
C GLY A 31 -4.09 -12.62 -14.00
N SER A 32 -3.07 -13.44 -13.72
CA SER A 32 -2.24 -13.32 -12.52
C SER A 32 -1.13 -12.32 -12.78
N HIS A 33 -1.18 -11.18 -12.09
CA HIS A 33 -0.16 -10.15 -12.17
C HIS A 33 0.70 -10.19 -10.91
N THR A 34 2.00 -10.04 -11.06
CA THR A 34 2.98 -9.85 -9.97
C THR A 34 3.75 -8.54 -10.20
N ASP A 35 3.03 -7.52 -10.66
CA ASP A 35 3.59 -6.23 -11.03
C ASP A 35 3.92 -5.39 -9.78
N ASP A 36 4.93 -4.52 -9.88
CA ASP A 36 5.19 -3.54 -8.83
C ASP A 36 4.12 -2.45 -8.87
N ILE A 37 3.06 -2.67 -8.11
CA ILE A 37 1.97 -1.74 -7.91
C ILE A 37 2.11 -1.06 -6.55
N GLN A 38 1.39 0.06 -6.39
CA GLN A 38 1.29 0.86 -5.16
C GLN A 38 2.55 1.68 -4.86
N PRO A 39 2.39 2.93 -4.38
CA PRO A 39 3.49 3.68 -3.82
C PRO A 39 4.08 2.95 -2.62
N TYR A 40 5.39 3.12 -2.41
CA TYR A 40 6.15 2.34 -1.44
C TYR A 40 5.43 2.20 -0.09
N GLN A 41 5.06 3.29 0.58
CA GLN A 41 4.43 3.25 1.92
C GLN A 41 3.07 2.53 2.01
N TYR A 42 2.33 2.43 0.90
CA TYR A 42 1.01 1.77 0.86
C TYR A 42 1.08 0.31 0.43
N ARG A 43 2.28 -0.17 0.04
CA ARG A 43 2.46 -1.50 -0.53
C ARG A 43 1.97 -2.62 0.40
N ALA A 44 1.08 -3.46 -0.11
CA ALA A 44 0.52 -4.63 0.56
C ALA A 44 1.55 -5.76 0.69
N SER A 45 1.29 -6.70 1.59
CA SER A 45 2.17 -7.86 1.81
C SER A 45 2.32 -8.74 0.57
N GLU A 46 1.24 -8.98 -0.18
CA GLU A 46 1.26 -9.77 -1.41
C GLU A 46 2.13 -9.12 -2.50
N VAL A 47 2.13 -7.80 -2.59
CA VAL A 47 3.01 -7.07 -3.53
C VAL A 47 4.47 -7.14 -3.07
N ILE A 48 4.75 -7.00 -1.78
CA ILE A 48 6.12 -7.16 -1.25
C ILE A 48 6.67 -8.58 -1.51
N LEU A 49 5.80 -9.58 -1.45
CA LEU A 49 6.14 -11.00 -1.58
C LEU A 49 6.03 -11.53 -3.02
N ASN A 50 5.69 -10.67 -3.99
CA ASN A 50 5.45 -11.04 -5.39
C ASN A 50 4.45 -12.19 -5.56
N ILE A 51 3.38 -12.19 -4.77
CA ILE A 51 2.28 -13.14 -4.88
C ILE A 51 1.27 -12.59 -5.92
N PRO A 52 0.57 -13.46 -6.68
CA PRO A 52 -0.53 -13.06 -7.54
C PRO A 52 -1.48 -12.06 -6.89
N LEU A 53 -1.68 -10.94 -7.56
CA LEU A 53 -2.46 -9.82 -7.04
C LEU A 53 -3.96 -9.99 -7.36
N ASP A 54 -4.80 -9.57 -6.43
CA ASP A 54 -6.25 -9.46 -6.59
C ASP A 54 -6.73 -8.05 -6.18
N GLU A 55 -8.04 -7.81 -6.17
CA GLU A 55 -8.59 -6.51 -5.81
C GLU A 55 -8.40 -6.14 -4.31
N LYS A 56 -7.93 -7.06 -3.46
CA LYS A 56 -7.72 -6.79 -2.02
C LYS A 56 -6.56 -5.85 -1.76
N VAL A 57 -5.63 -5.72 -2.71
CA VAL A 57 -4.55 -4.73 -2.67
C VAL A 57 -5.10 -3.29 -2.52
N ASP A 58 -6.27 -3.00 -3.09
CA ASP A 58 -6.91 -1.69 -2.95
C ASP A 58 -7.59 -1.52 -1.58
N ILE A 59 -8.13 -2.60 -1.02
CA ILE A 59 -8.68 -2.58 0.35
C ILE A 59 -7.56 -2.31 1.37
N TRP A 60 -6.39 -2.90 1.17
CA TRP A 60 -5.20 -2.60 1.96
C TRP A 60 -4.82 -1.12 1.87
N ASN A 61 -4.74 -0.55 0.66
CA ASN A 61 -4.47 0.87 0.47
C ASN A 61 -5.44 1.76 1.21
N VAL A 62 -6.75 1.46 1.15
CA VAL A 62 -7.77 2.24 1.86
C VAL A 62 -7.57 2.18 3.38
N ALA A 63 -7.20 1.02 3.93
CA ALA A 63 -6.94 0.87 5.36
C ALA A 63 -5.73 1.71 5.81
N VAL A 64 -4.61 1.63 5.08
CA VAL A 64 -3.40 2.40 5.36
C VAL A 64 -3.66 3.91 5.21
N LEU A 65 -4.32 4.33 4.12
CA LEU A 65 -4.69 5.72 3.89
C LEU A 65 -5.60 6.26 5.00
N THR A 66 -6.57 5.46 5.44
CA THR A 66 -7.47 5.84 6.53
C THR A 66 -6.65 6.10 7.80
N TRP A 67 -5.76 5.19 8.16
CA TRP A 67 -4.88 5.39 9.32
C TRP A 67 -4.06 6.69 9.21
N ASP A 68 -3.39 6.91 8.08
CA ASP A 68 -2.51 8.07 7.88
C ASP A 68 -3.30 9.40 7.99
N LEU A 69 -4.56 9.41 7.55
CA LEU A 69 -5.45 10.57 7.68
C LEU A 69 -5.85 10.85 9.14
N PHE A 70 -6.07 9.83 9.95
CA PHE A 70 -6.52 9.97 11.34
C PHE A 70 -5.37 10.19 12.32
N GLU A 71 -4.27 9.47 12.16
CA GLU A 71 -3.12 9.48 13.07
C GLU A 71 -2.03 10.47 12.65
N HIS A 72 -2.19 11.12 11.49
CA HIS A 72 -1.22 12.07 10.92
C HIS A 72 0.19 11.50 10.75
N GLY A 73 0.29 10.20 10.45
CA GLY A 73 1.55 9.50 10.23
C GLY A 73 1.36 8.08 9.71
N ASN A 74 2.41 7.55 9.08
CA ASN A 74 2.38 6.27 8.37
C ASN A 74 2.07 5.10 9.31
N LEU A 75 1.11 4.25 8.94
CA LEU A 75 0.79 3.00 9.66
C LEU A 75 2.00 2.07 9.80
N PHE A 76 2.77 1.91 8.71
CA PHE A 76 3.95 1.05 8.66
C PHE A 76 5.21 1.90 8.50
N LYS A 77 6.24 1.59 9.29
CA LYS A 77 7.57 2.19 9.09
C LYS A 77 8.18 1.70 7.79
N THR A 78 8.69 2.63 6.99
CA THR A 78 9.36 2.33 5.71
C THR A 78 10.84 2.00 5.88
N THR A 79 11.42 2.31 7.05
CA THR A 79 12.84 2.12 7.36
C THR A 79 13.05 1.27 8.62
N GLY A 80 14.20 0.61 8.71
CA GLY A 80 14.61 -0.15 9.89
C GLY A 80 16.12 -0.38 9.97
N GLY A 81 16.56 -1.15 10.97
CA GLY A 81 17.98 -1.42 11.22
C GLY A 81 18.71 -0.29 11.94
N ALA A 82 20.00 -0.50 12.24
CA ALA A 82 20.84 0.51 12.90
C ALA A 82 21.10 1.72 11.99
N GLU A 83 21.12 1.47 10.68
CA GLU A 83 21.31 2.43 9.60
C GLU A 83 20.02 3.14 9.15
N ASN A 84 18.86 2.76 9.70
CA ASN A 84 17.54 3.28 9.30
C ASN A 84 17.30 3.23 7.78
N LYS A 85 17.61 2.08 7.16
CA LYS A 85 17.52 1.87 5.71
C LYS A 85 16.12 1.42 5.29
N GLU A 86 15.71 1.82 4.09
CA GLU A 86 14.52 1.31 3.41
C GLU A 86 14.76 -0.12 2.89
N ASP A 87 14.00 -1.07 3.42
CA ASP A 87 14.04 -2.47 3.00
C ASP A 87 12.69 -3.16 3.26
N ASN A 88 12.27 -4.00 2.33
CA ASN A 88 11.04 -4.79 2.44
C ASN A 88 11.06 -5.72 3.67
N VAL A 89 12.24 -6.19 4.08
CA VAL A 89 12.38 -7.06 5.27
C VAL A 89 11.93 -6.34 6.54
N TYR A 90 12.35 -5.09 6.74
CA TYR A 90 11.97 -4.32 7.93
C TYR A 90 10.46 -4.00 7.95
N ARG A 91 9.87 -3.75 6.77
CA ARG A 91 8.43 -3.53 6.65
C ARG A 91 7.63 -4.77 6.98
N LEU A 92 8.00 -5.92 6.43
CA LEU A 92 7.35 -7.20 6.76
C LEU A 92 7.48 -7.49 8.25
N ALA A 93 8.65 -7.25 8.84
CA ALA A 93 8.83 -7.40 10.30
C ALA A 93 7.88 -6.48 11.09
N TYR A 94 7.69 -5.23 10.65
CA TYR A 94 6.77 -4.29 11.30
C TYR A 94 5.31 -4.71 11.11
N MET A 95 4.91 -5.15 9.91
CA MET A 95 3.58 -5.71 9.65
C MET A 95 3.30 -6.91 10.56
N ILE A 96 4.27 -7.81 10.72
CA ILE A 96 4.16 -8.98 11.59
C ILE A 96 4.07 -8.58 13.06
N ALA A 97 4.85 -7.60 13.49
CA ALA A 97 4.82 -7.10 14.86
C ALA A 97 3.45 -6.48 15.21
N LEU A 98 2.80 -5.82 14.23
CA LEU A 98 1.52 -5.14 14.43
C LEU A 98 0.30 -6.07 14.25
N LEU A 99 0.30 -6.89 13.21
CA LEU A 99 -0.85 -7.71 12.78
C LEU A 99 -0.74 -9.18 13.21
N GLY A 100 0.43 -9.61 13.68
CA GLY A 100 0.74 -11.01 13.96
C GLY A 100 1.35 -11.74 12.76
N PRO A 101 1.65 -13.04 12.91
CA PRO A 101 2.27 -13.83 11.86
C PRO A 101 1.35 -13.93 10.62
N PRO A 102 1.92 -13.91 9.39
CA PRO A 102 1.12 -13.95 8.18
C PRO A 102 0.40 -15.30 8.06
N PRO A 103 -0.78 -15.34 7.42
CA PRO A 103 -1.50 -16.59 7.16
C PRO A 103 -0.62 -17.60 6.41
N LYS A 104 -0.77 -18.89 6.74
CA LYS A 104 0.04 -19.96 6.12
C LYS A 104 -0.19 -20.05 4.60
N ASP A 105 -1.41 -19.79 4.15
CA ASP A 105 -1.77 -19.87 2.73
C ASP A 105 -1.00 -18.82 1.91
N LEU A 106 -0.80 -17.63 2.49
CA LEU A 106 -0.03 -16.55 1.88
C LEU A 106 1.45 -16.95 1.74
N LEU A 107 2.02 -17.60 2.74
CA LEU A 107 3.40 -18.09 2.70
C LEU A 107 3.62 -19.25 1.72
N GLN A 108 2.58 -20.03 1.41
CA GLN A 108 2.68 -21.13 0.45
C GLN A 108 2.72 -20.60 -0.98
N GLN A 109 1.98 -19.53 -1.26
CA GLN A 109 1.91 -18.93 -2.60
C GLN A 109 3.19 -18.19 -2.99
N SER A 110 3.93 -17.63 -2.01
CA SER A 110 5.17 -16.89 -2.28
C SER A 110 6.34 -17.76 -2.77
N ARG A 111 6.19 -19.09 -2.83
CA ARG A 111 7.29 -20.05 -3.07
C ARG A 111 7.21 -20.76 -4.43
N SER A 112 6.18 -20.50 -5.23
CA SER A 112 5.91 -21.27 -6.46
C SER A 112 6.56 -20.72 -7.74
N ASP A 113 7.07 -19.48 -7.75
CA ASP A 113 7.57 -18.82 -8.98
C ASP A 113 9.10 -18.60 -8.99
N GLN A 114 9.89 -19.45 -8.32
CA GLN A 114 11.37 -19.41 -8.37
C GLN A 114 12.02 -20.74 -8.84
N LEU A 115 11.38 -21.48 -9.75
CA LEU A 115 12.02 -22.58 -10.50
C LEU A 115 11.94 -22.35 -12.02
#